data_AF-A0A7V4JSB0-F1
#
_entry.id   AF-A0A7V4JSB0-F1
#
_cell.length_a   1.000
_cell.length_b   1.000
_cell.length_c   1.000
_cell.angle_alpha   90.00
_cell.angle_beta   90.00
_cell.angle_gamma   90.00
#
_symmetry.space_group_name_H-M   'P 1'
#
loop_
_entity.id
_entity.type
_entity.pdbx_description
1 polymer ?
#
loop_
_entity_poly.entity_id
_entity_poly.type
_entity_poly.pdbx_seq_one_letter_code
_entity_poly.pdbx_strand_id
1 'polypeptide(L)'
;MVHQEACCLISKARFVALSLIALAVTLWWLAHYQVVAAAPPAPAAPEVEAAWSSGWLDISAGGVVTVTHSLGGNPDNYGVDLWFEDTQAGGKGIHRSAYGGLNNGAALVGAYWKNLTNNTITIVRRPHDTDVDRVRVSVWVTPSQPAGTRYDSGWQTVSASTCEWIDHNLNASSPDDLTVALWFKDDEFGIPQFAYGGLFGYPAAGQWSGAFWANLEKNRLRVCRMQDDIRVDQYRVVVLKNAATDYDSGWQPVAQGHSIELQHSLGRSPDQLLVRAECKDDPGTIAINQRFAGGNCSVSFWEGAYVHNLTQNSVSVFRYANDFTCDQVRVRITATGAAVYLPVVLR
;
A
#
# COMPACT_ATOMS: atom_id res chain seq x y z
N MET A 1 19.51 10.95 -73.51
CA MET A 1 19.94 11.98 -72.55
C MET A 1 18.74 12.81 -72.04
N VAL A 2 17.59 12.18 -71.74
CA VAL A 2 16.34 12.85 -71.28
C VAL A 2 15.71 12.12 -70.08
N HIS A 3 16.32 11.04 -69.58
CA HIS A 3 15.76 10.22 -68.50
C HIS A 3 16.43 10.42 -67.13
N GLN A 4 17.48 11.24 -67.03
CA GLN A 4 18.24 11.43 -65.79
C GLN A 4 17.85 12.70 -65.00
N GLU A 5 17.12 13.64 -65.61
CA GLU A 5 16.71 14.89 -64.94
C GLU A 5 15.39 14.76 -64.15
N ALA A 6 14.54 13.78 -64.47
CA ALA A 6 13.25 13.60 -63.80
C ALA A 6 13.36 13.03 -62.37
N CYS A 7 14.39 12.23 -62.06
CA CYS A 7 14.57 11.65 -60.72
C CYS A 7 15.09 12.66 -59.68
N CYS A 8 15.76 13.74 -60.11
CA CYS A 8 16.33 14.73 -59.18
C CYS A 8 15.27 15.73 -58.64
N LEU A 9 14.25 16.04 -59.45
CA LEU A 9 13.17 16.97 -59.08
C LEU A 9 12.17 16.38 -58.06
N ILE A 10 11.90 15.08 -58.13
CA ILE A 10 10.98 14.39 -57.20
C ILE A 10 11.57 14.25 -55.79
N SER A 11 12.89 14.14 -55.68
CA SER A 11 13.63 14.08 -54.41
C SER A 11 13.58 15.41 -53.63
N LYS A 12 13.78 16.54 -54.32
CA LYS A 12 13.76 17.88 -53.69
C LYS A 12 12.37 18.29 -53.23
N ALA A 13 11.31 17.94 -53.98
CA ALA A 13 9.93 18.23 -53.58
C ALA A 13 9.50 17.46 -52.32
N ARG A 14 9.95 16.21 -52.16
CA ARG A 14 9.67 15.40 -50.95
C ARG A 14 10.38 15.92 -49.71
N PHE A 15 11.60 16.43 -49.83
CA PHE A 15 12.34 17.02 -48.70
C PHE A 15 11.73 18.33 -48.19
N VAL A 16 11.22 19.17 -49.09
CA VAL A 16 10.54 20.43 -48.71
C VAL A 16 9.18 20.16 -48.04
N ALA A 17 8.41 19.18 -48.54
CA ALA A 17 7.14 18.80 -47.94
C ALA A 17 7.29 18.18 -46.53
N LEU A 18 8.29 17.31 -46.32
CA LEU A 18 8.58 16.73 -44.99
C LEU A 18 9.06 17.79 -43.99
N SER A 19 9.83 18.78 -44.44
CA SER A 19 10.32 19.87 -43.58
C SER A 19 9.19 20.82 -43.15
N LEU A 20 8.22 21.09 -44.02
CA LEU A 20 7.05 21.92 -43.69
C LEU A 20 6.09 21.23 -42.73
N ILE A 21 5.93 19.91 -42.83
CA ILE A 21 5.11 19.12 -41.88
C ILE A 21 5.77 19.09 -40.49
N ALA A 22 7.09 18.88 -40.42
CA ALA A 22 7.82 18.90 -39.15
C ALA A 22 7.77 20.28 -38.45
N LEU A 23 7.82 21.37 -39.23
CA LEU A 23 7.68 22.73 -38.71
C LEU A 23 6.24 23.02 -38.24
N ALA A 24 5.22 22.52 -38.95
CA ALA A 24 3.82 22.68 -38.54
C ALA A 24 3.48 21.90 -37.26
N VAL A 25 4.03 20.69 -37.10
CA VAL A 25 3.85 19.88 -35.89
C VAL A 25 4.53 20.52 -34.68
N THR A 26 5.74 21.08 -34.83
CA THR A 26 6.44 21.78 -33.74
C THR A 26 5.74 23.09 -33.34
N LEU A 27 5.22 23.86 -34.30
CA LEU A 27 4.42 25.06 -34.02
C LEU A 27 3.08 24.73 -33.34
N TRP A 28 2.44 23.60 -33.69
CA TRP A 28 1.23 23.14 -33.02
C TRP A 28 1.50 22.67 -31.59
N TRP A 29 2.64 22.02 -31.35
CA TRP A 29 3.08 21.60 -30.01
C TRP A 29 3.39 22.78 -29.08
N LEU A 30 4.05 23.82 -29.61
CA LEU A 30 4.35 25.05 -28.85
C LEU A 30 3.11 25.89 -28.55
N ALA A 31 2.10 25.89 -29.43
CA ALA A 31 0.85 26.62 -29.23
C ALA A 31 -0.08 25.98 -28.18
N HIS A 32 0.11 24.69 -27.84
CA HIS A 32 -0.70 23.95 -26.88
C HIS A 32 0.06 23.58 -25.59
N TYR A 33 1.28 24.10 -25.41
CA TYR A 33 1.98 24.01 -24.14
C TYR A 33 1.37 24.99 -23.15
N GLN A 34 0.32 24.56 -22.46
CA GLN A 34 -0.10 25.24 -21.25
C GLN A 34 0.93 24.96 -20.17
N VAL A 35 1.57 26.02 -19.68
CA VAL A 35 2.29 25.98 -18.41
C VAL A 35 1.23 25.66 -17.36
N VAL A 36 1.14 24.38 -16.97
CA VAL A 36 0.35 23.99 -15.81
C VAL A 36 1.04 24.62 -14.63
N ALA A 37 0.45 25.72 -14.13
CA ALA A 37 0.90 26.30 -12.87
C ALA A 37 0.89 25.19 -11.82
N ALA A 38 2.00 25.06 -11.08
CA ALA A 38 2.10 24.10 -9.99
C ALA A 38 0.85 24.24 -9.12
N ALA A 39 0.18 23.12 -8.85
CA ALA A 39 -0.95 23.11 -7.93
C ALA A 39 -0.51 23.80 -6.63
N PRO A 40 -1.39 24.61 -6.00
CA PRO A 40 -1.10 25.17 -4.69
C PRO A 40 -0.69 24.01 -3.75
N PRO A 41 0.29 24.24 -2.86
CA PRO A 41 0.72 23.21 -1.93
C PRO A 41 -0.52 22.66 -1.20
N ALA A 42 -0.62 21.34 -1.13
CA ALA A 42 -1.68 20.68 -0.39
C ALA A 42 -1.72 21.28 1.03
N PRO A 43 -2.92 21.45 1.62
CA PRO A 43 -3.01 21.85 3.01
C PRO A 43 -2.14 20.91 3.85
N ALA A 44 -1.40 21.49 4.81
CA ALA A 44 -0.52 20.72 5.68
C ALA A 44 -1.28 19.52 6.25
N ALA A 45 -0.68 18.34 6.16
CA ALA A 45 -1.23 17.15 6.77
C ALA A 45 -1.49 17.43 8.26
N PRO A 46 -2.63 16.98 8.83
CA PRO A 46 -2.89 17.15 10.24
C PRO A 46 -1.72 16.58 11.05
N GLU A 47 -1.20 17.38 11.97
CA GLU A 47 -0.10 17.03 12.84
C GLU A 47 -0.49 15.78 13.65
N VAL A 48 0.36 14.75 13.62
CA VAL A 48 0.13 13.51 14.37
C VAL A 48 0.34 13.83 15.85
N GLU A 49 -0.73 13.86 16.64
CA GLU A 49 -0.71 14.33 18.04
C GLU A 49 0.28 13.59 18.94
N ALA A 50 0.52 12.30 18.68
CA ALA A 50 1.61 11.54 19.28
C ALA A 50 1.98 10.35 18.38
N ALA A 51 3.28 10.16 18.13
CA ALA A 51 3.81 9.04 17.38
C ALA A 51 5.02 8.43 18.08
N TRP A 52 5.15 7.12 17.99
CA TRP A 52 6.28 6.34 18.47
C TRP A 52 6.73 5.37 17.39
N SER A 53 8.03 5.12 17.29
CA SER A 53 8.61 4.11 16.42
C SER A 53 9.67 3.32 17.18
N SER A 54 9.75 2.01 16.91
CA SER A 54 10.77 1.15 17.50
C SER A 54 12.18 1.40 16.96
N GLY A 55 12.30 2.08 15.80
CA GLY A 55 13.46 1.87 14.93
C GLY A 55 13.52 0.44 14.40
N TRP A 56 14.61 0.07 13.73
CA TRP A 56 14.82 -1.30 13.27
C TRP A 56 15.30 -2.19 14.42
N LEU A 57 14.59 -3.30 14.63
CA LEU A 57 14.90 -4.32 15.62
C LEU A 57 15.20 -5.63 14.92
N ASP A 58 16.29 -6.29 15.30
CA ASP A 58 16.59 -7.65 14.85
C ASP A 58 15.53 -8.62 15.42
N ILE A 59 15.11 -9.58 14.60
CA ILE A 59 14.19 -10.63 15.04
C ILE A 59 14.59 -11.97 14.42
N SER A 60 14.90 -12.96 15.28
CA SER A 60 15.23 -14.31 14.81
C SER A 60 14.01 -14.98 14.20
N ALA A 61 14.21 -15.94 13.29
CA ALA A 61 13.12 -16.80 12.82
C ALA A 61 12.43 -17.48 14.02
N GLY A 62 11.09 -17.43 14.06
CA GLY A 62 10.29 -17.91 15.20
C GLY A 62 10.33 -17.00 16.42
N GLY A 63 11.03 -15.86 16.33
CA GLY A 63 11.20 -14.89 17.39
C GLY A 63 9.92 -14.11 17.69
N VAL A 64 9.83 -13.67 18.93
CA VAL A 64 8.76 -12.81 19.43
C VAL A 64 9.41 -11.61 20.12
N VAL A 65 9.04 -10.41 19.68
CA VAL A 65 9.52 -9.16 20.27
C VAL A 65 8.31 -8.39 20.78
N THR A 66 8.34 -7.98 22.05
CA THR A 66 7.34 -7.05 22.60
C THR A 66 8.03 -5.73 22.89
N VAL A 67 7.46 -4.65 22.35
CA VAL A 67 7.99 -3.30 22.49
C VAL A 67 7.02 -2.43 23.25
N THR A 68 7.56 -1.45 23.98
CA THR A 68 6.78 -0.48 24.74
C THR A 68 6.81 0.87 24.04
N HIS A 69 5.63 1.38 23.67
CA HIS A 69 5.45 2.68 23.04
C HIS A 69 4.96 3.76 24.00
N SER A 70 4.42 3.38 25.17
CA SER A 70 4.02 4.30 26.26
C SER A 70 3.10 5.46 25.86
N LEU A 71 2.28 5.28 24.81
CA LEU A 71 1.41 6.35 24.31
C LEU A 71 0.19 6.57 25.22
N GLY A 72 -0.25 5.55 25.96
CA GLY A 72 -1.41 5.61 26.83
C GLY A 72 -2.73 5.87 26.08
N GLY A 73 -3.85 5.91 26.80
CA GLY A 73 -5.17 6.13 26.18
C GLY A 73 -5.78 4.85 25.60
N ASN A 74 -6.66 5.00 24.61
CA ASN A 74 -7.42 3.90 24.02
C ASN A 74 -6.73 3.35 22.75
N PRO A 75 -6.37 2.04 22.70
CA PRO A 75 -5.79 1.39 21.52
C PRO A 75 -6.65 1.50 20.26
N ASP A 76 -7.95 1.67 20.42
CA ASP A 76 -8.89 1.89 19.31
C ASP A 76 -8.61 3.21 18.56
N ASN A 77 -7.82 4.12 19.12
CA ASN A 77 -7.44 5.36 18.45
C ASN A 77 -6.07 5.27 17.77
N TYR A 78 -5.41 4.12 17.81
CA TYR A 78 -4.08 3.98 17.24
C TYR A 78 -4.11 3.58 15.76
N GLY A 79 -3.10 4.04 15.03
CA GLY A 79 -2.62 3.45 13.80
C GLY A 79 -1.33 2.67 14.05
N VAL A 80 -1.11 1.61 13.29
CA VAL A 80 0.08 0.77 13.36
C VAL A 80 0.62 0.57 11.95
N ASP A 81 1.93 0.77 11.80
CA ASP A 81 2.67 0.44 10.60
C ASP A 81 3.77 -0.56 10.97
N LEU A 82 3.85 -1.66 10.24
CA LEU A 82 4.88 -2.67 10.41
C LEU A 82 5.62 -2.86 9.08
N TRP A 83 6.93 -2.74 9.14
CA TRP A 83 7.85 -2.96 8.04
C TRP A 83 8.84 -4.06 8.34
N PHE A 84 9.26 -4.74 7.28
CA PHE A 84 10.28 -5.76 7.29
C PHE A 84 11.50 -5.26 6.53
N GLU A 85 12.66 -5.75 6.90
CA GLU A 85 13.87 -5.57 6.14
C GLU A 85 14.61 -6.89 5.98
N ASP A 86 14.85 -7.24 4.73
CA ASP A 86 15.74 -8.31 4.31
C ASP A 86 17.14 -7.71 4.12
N THR A 87 18.08 -8.11 4.95
CA THR A 87 19.44 -7.55 4.97
C THR A 87 20.39 -8.27 4.02
N GLN A 88 19.93 -9.32 3.36
CA GLN A 88 20.74 -10.10 2.43
C GLN A 88 20.99 -9.31 1.14
N ALA A 89 22.21 -9.44 0.60
CA ALA A 89 22.55 -8.79 -0.67
C ALA A 89 21.68 -9.36 -1.80
N GLY A 90 20.94 -8.48 -2.49
CA GLY A 90 19.97 -8.90 -3.51
C GLY A 90 18.64 -9.43 -2.95
N GLY A 91 18.43 -9.32 -1.63
CA GLY A 91 17.18 -9.59 -0.95
C GLY A 91 16.09 -8.55 -1.28
N LYS A 92 14.98 -8.60 -0.53
CA LYS A 92 13.80 -7.73 -0.75
C LYS A 92 13.97 -6.29 -0.26
N GLY A 93 15.07 -5.97 0.43
CA GLY A 93 15.27 -4.67 1.07
C GLY A 93 14.18 -4.38 2.09
N ILE A 94 13.69 -3.14 2.17
CA ILE A 94 12.54 -2.78 3.03
C ILE A 94 11.24 -3.18 2.33
N HIS A 95 10.44 -4.07 2.93
CA HIS A 95 9.28 -4.68 2.29
C HIS A 95 8.09 -4.97 3.21
N ARG A 96 6.97 -5.37 2.58
CA ARG A 96 5.78 -5.98 3.21
C ARG A 96 5.38 -7.30 2.53
N SER A 97 6.32 -8.03 1.93
CA SER A 97 6.09 -9.44 1.58
C SER A 97 5.72 -10.26 2.83
N ALA A 98 4.79 -11.20 2.68
CA ALA A 98 4.24 -12.05 3.75
C ALA A 98 3.66 -11.28 4.97
N TYR A 99 3.12 -10.08 4.72
CA TYR A 99 2.51 -9.21 5.73
C TYR A 99 1.25 -9.84 6.34
N GLY A 100 1.30 -10.21 7.62
CA GLY A 100 0.20 -10.95 8.28
C GLY A 100 0.42 -12.46 8.29
N GLY A 101 1.51 -12.91 7.67
CA GLY A 101 1.80 -14.31 7.40
C GLY A 101 1.43 -14.71 5.99
N LEU A 102 2.18 -15.66 5.44
CA LEU A 102 1.97 -16.24 4.12
C LEU A 102 2.28 -17.72 4.19
N ASN A 103 1.53 -18.54 3.45
CA ASN A 103 1.96 -19.90 3.15
C ASN A 103 2.79 -19.85 1.87
N ASN A 104 4.02 -20.36 1.90
CA ASN A 104 4.91 -20.37 0.73
C ASN A 104 4.86 -21.69 -0.06
N GLY A 105 3.88 -22.55 0.23
CA GLY A 105 3.73 -23.90 -0.32
C GLY A 105 4.38 -24.98 0.53
N ALA A 106 5.33 -24.64 1.40
CA ALA A 106 6.01 -25.59 2.29
C ALA A 106 5.75 -25.29 3.78
N ALA A 107 5.66 -24.01 4.14
CA ALA A 107 5.52 -23.55 5.51
C ALA A 107 4.81 -22.19 5.58
N LEU A 108 4.36 -21.84 6.79
CA LEU A 108 3.96 -20.49 7.12
C LEU A 108 5.21 -19.64 7.37
N VAL A 109 5.32 -18.53 6.64
CA VAL A 109 6.42 -17.54 6.69
C VAL A 109 5.87 -16.13 6.91
N GLY A 110 6.76 -15.13 6.93
CA GLY A 110 6.44 -13.73 7.20
C GLY A 110 6.42 -13.38 8.68
N ALA A 111 5.93 -12.18 8.94
CA ALA A 111 5.73 -11.67 10.28
C ALA A 111 4.41 -10.91 10.39
N TYR A 112 3.96 -10.75 11.62
CA TYR A 112 2.73 -10.03 11.95
C TYR A 112 2.85 -9.43 13.35
N TRP A 113 1.96 -8.48 13.66
CA TRP A 113 1.82 -7.95 15.02
C TRP A 113 0.48 -8.37 15.65
N LYS A 114 0.47 -8.41 16.98
CA LYS A 114 -0.68 -8.72 17.83
C LYS A 114 -0.57 -8.05 19.20
N ASN A 115 -1.61 -8.20 20.02
CA ASN A 115 -1.66 -7.71 21.39
C ASN A 115 -1.33 -6.22 21.50
N LEU A 116 -1.88 -5.39 20.60
CA LEU A 116 -1.80 -3.95 20.74
C LEU A 116 -2.59 -3.52 21.98
N THR A 117 -1.88 -2.99 22.96
CA THR A 117 -2.43 -2.41 24.19
C THR A 117 -2.25 -0.90 24.16
N ASN A 118 -2.56 -0.22 25.26
CA ASN A 118 -2.33 1.21 25.39
C ASN A 118 -0.83 1.56 25.55
N ASN A 119 0.05 0.58 25.77
CA ASN A 119 1.47 0.83 25.99
C ASN A 119 2.39 -0.12 25.25
N THR A 120 1.91 -1.24 24.74
CA THR A 120 2.74 -2.30 24.16
C THR A 120 2.15 -2.86 22.88
N ILE A 121 3.03 -3.42 22.05
CA ILE A 121 2.64 -4.23 20.90
C ILE A 121 3.64 -5.40 20.75
N THR A 122 3.15 -6.56 20.33
CA THR A 122 3.96 -7.76 20.12
C THR A 122 4.09 -8.05 18.62
N ILE A 123 5.31 -8.32 18.16
CA ILE A 123 5.65 -8.72 16.80
C ILE A 123 6.14 -10.16 16.83
N VAL A 124 5.68 -10.97 15.87
CA VAL A 124 6.02 -12.38 15.73
C VAL A 124 6.55 -12.62 14.33
N ARG A 125 7.77 -13.15 14.21
CA ARG A 125 8.31 -13.71 12.97
C ARG A 125 8.05 -15.21 12.93
N ARG A 126 7.60 -15.74 11.80
CA ARG A 126 7.34 -17.18 11.66
C ARG A 126 8.66 -17.99 11.68
N PRO A 127 8.65 -19.26 12.15
CA PRO A 127 9.88 -20.07 12.29
C PRO A 127 10.60 -20.41 10.98
N HIS A 128 9.90 -20.41 9.86
CA HIS A 128 10.45 -20.79 8.56
C HIS A 128 10.68 -19.57 7.64
N ASP A 129 10.53 -18.37 8.18
CA ASP A 129 10.76 -17.15 7.44
C ASP A 129 12.26 -16.86 7.29
N THR A 130 12.69 -16.53 6.07
CA THR A 130 14.09 -16.21 5.74
C THR A 130 14.32 -14.76 5.33
N ASP A 131 13.25 -13.97 5.22
CA ASP A 131 13.29 -12.67 4.54
C ASP A 131 13.08 -11.50 5.52
N VAL A 132 12.55 -11.73 6.73
CA VAL A 132 12.29 -10.68 7.74
C VAL A 132 13.41 -10.62 8.79
N ASP A 133 14.61 -10.22 8.38
CA ASP A 133 15.76 -10.14 9.31
C ASP A 133 15.55 -9.09 10.41
N ARG A 134 14.95 -7.95 10.03
CA ARG A 134 14.60 -6.87 10.95
C ARG A 134 13.16 -6.45 10.80
N VAL A 135 12.59 -5.94 11.89
CA VAL A 135 11.24 -5.35 11.94
C VAL A 135 11.31 -3.92 12.44
N ARG A 136 10.46 -3.06 11.87
CA ARG A 136 10.19 -1.73 12.40
C ARG A 136 8.69 -1.58 12.59
N VAL A 137 8.28 -1.27 13.81
CA VAL A 137 6.88 -0.93 14.11
C VAL A 137 6.78 0.53 14.51
N SER A 138 5.79 1.21 13.96
CA SER A 138 5.40 2.55 14.38
C SER A 138 3.95 2.52 14.86
N VAL A 139 3.68 3.21 15.97
CA VAL A 139 2.33 3.39 16.51
C VAL A 139 2.08 4.88 16.62
N TRP A 140 0.92 5.33 16.16
CA TRP A 140 0.53 6.73 16.27
C TRP A 140 -0.91 6.88 16.70
N VAL A 141 -1.22 7.96 17.40
CA VAL A 141 -2.61 8.34 17.67
C VAL A 141 -3.18 8.91 16.38
N THR A 142 -4.28 8.34 15.91
CA THR A 142 -5.00 8.84 14.75
C THR A 142 -5.66 10.16 15.13
N PRO A 143 -5.28 11.30 14.53
CA PRO A 143 -5.84 12.59 14.89
C PRO A 143 -7.33 12.62 14.58
N SER A 144 -8.09 13.36 15.40
CA SER A 144 -9.48 13.65 15.09
C SER A 144 -9.58 14.31 13.72
N GLN A 145 -10.55 13.88 12.91
CA GLN A 145 -10.77 14.40 11.57
C GLN A 145 -12.06 15.21 11.54
N PRO A 146 -12.18 16.23 10.67
CA PRO A 146 -13.44 16.94 10.48
C PRO A 146 -14.62 16.01 10.22
N ALA A 147 -15.81 16.41 10.66
CA ALA A 147 -17.03 15.67 10.37
C ALA A 147 -17.20 15.49 8.84
N GLY A 148 -17.50 14.28 8.40
CA GLY A 148 -17.70 13.96 6.98
C GLY A 148 -16.42 13.67 6.17
N THR A 149 -15.22 13.70 6.78
CA THR A 149 -13.97 13.28 6.12
C THR A 149 -13.44 11.93 6.61
N ARG A 150 -14.00 11.41 7.70
CA ARG A 150 -13.67 10.11 8.29
C ARG A 150 -14.93 9.33 8.62
N TYR A 151 -14.93 8.07 8.24
CA TYR A 151 -15.87 7.07 8.72
C TYR A 151 -15.11 6.04 9.54
N ASP A 152 -15.79 5.53 10.56
CA ASP A 152 -15.27 4.52 11.47
C ASP A 152 -16.43 3.62 11.87
N SER A 153 -16.34 2.34 11.52
CA SER A 153 -17.41 1.39 11.84
C SER A 153 -17.50 1.09 13.34
N GLY A 154 -16.48 1.44 14.13
CA GLY A 154 -16.24 0.76 15.41
C GLY A 154 -15.98 -0.73 15.21
N TRP A 155 -15.94 -1.48 16.30
CA TRP A 155 -15.84 -2.95 16.25
C TRP A 155 -17.17 -3.57 15.84
N GLN A 156 -17.15 -4.33 14.75
CA GLN A 156 -18.27 -5.07 14.20
C GLN A 156 -17.96 -6.56 14.26
N THR A 157 -18.96 -7.39 14.54
CA THR A 157 -18.83 -8.84 14.43
C THR A 157 -19.10 -9.27 13.00
N VAL A 158 -18.34 -10.23 12.49
CA VAL A 158 -18.55 -10.85 11.18
C VAL A 158 -18.52 -12.36 11.32
N SER A 159 -19.49 -13.04 10.70
CA SER A 159 -19.49 -14.50 10.68
C SER A 159 -18.44 -15.01 9.69
N ALA A 160 -17.79 -16.14 10.00
CA ALA A 160 -16.90 -16.78 9.04
C ALA A 160 -17.64 -17.09 7.72
N SER A 161 -16.91 -17.08 6.60
CA SER A 161 -17.47 -17.33 5.25
C SER A 161 -18.48 -16.29 4.76
N THR A 162 -18.42 -15.05 5.28
CA THR A 162 -19.33 -13.98 4.85
C THR A 162 -18.57 -12.78 4.29
N CYS A 163 -19.25 -12.06 3.42
CA CYS A 163 -18.80 -10.79 2.88
C CYS A 163 -19.92 -9.76 2.99
N GLU A 164 -19.73 -8.77 3.84
CA GLU A 164 -20.75 -7.78 4.20
C GLU A 164 -20.44 -6.42 3.59
N TRP A 165 -21.47 -5.69 3.21
CA TRP A 165 -21.35 -4.31 2.76
C TRP A 165 -21.32 -3.36 3.95
N ILE A 166 -20.42 -2.38 3.90
CA ILE A 166 -20.28 -1.32 4.89
C ILE A 166 -20.53 0.02 4.21
N ASP A 167 -21.64 0.66 4.56
CA ASP A 167 -22.02 1.98 4.04
C ASP A 167 -21.35 3.08 4.87
N HIS A 168 -20.22 3.60 4.38
CA HIS A 168 -19.49 4.67 5.04
C HIS A 168 -20.05 6.09 4.75
N ASN A 169 -20.87 6.23 3.69
CA ASN A 169 -21.64 7.45 3.38
C ASN A 169 -20.83 8.77 3.36
N LEU A 170 -19.54 8.71 3.02
CA LEU A 170 -18.66 9.89 2.96
C LEU A 170 -18.89 10.74 1.69
N ASN A 171 -19.70 10.25 0.75
CA ASN A 171 -20.04 10.88 -0.52
C ASN A 171 -18.78 11.38 -1.23
N ALA A 172 -17.82 10.47 -1.44
CA ALA A 172 -16.62 10.80 -2.20
C ALA A 172 -16.97 11.03 -3.67
N SER A 173 -16.21 11.92 -4.34
CA SER A 173 -16.41 12.17 -5.77
C SER A 173 -16.01 10.95 -6.59
N SER A 174 -14.93 10.28 -6.18
CA SER A 174 -14.42 9.02 -6.70
C SER A 174 -14.04 8.06 -5.55
N PRO A 175 -14.12 6.72 -5.71
CA PRO A 175 -13.46 5.81 -4.76
C PRO A 175 -11.94 6.03 -4.67
N ASP A 176 -11.32 6.64 -5.69
CA ASP A 176 -9.90 7.01 -5.69
C ASP A 176 -9.54 8.06 -4.64
N ASP A 177 -10.52 8.82 -4.14
CA ASP A 177 -10.35 9.83 -3.10
C ASP A 177 -10.35 9.21 -1.69
N LEU A 178 -10.60 7.90 -1.60
CA LEU A 178 -10.75 7.18 -0.35
C LEU A 178 -9.49 6.40 0.00
N THR A 179 -9.24 6.22 1.29
CA THR A 179 -8.24 5.31 1.83
C THR A 179 -8.91 4.45 2.89
N VAL A 180 -8.63 3.15 2.88
CA VAL A 180 -9.23 2.19 3.80
C VAL A 180 -8.16 1.61 4.72
N ALA A 181 -8.50 1.45 5.99
CA ALA A 181 -7.77 0.60 6.94
C ALA A 181 -8.75 -0.42 7.52
N LEU A 182 -8.30 -1.67 7.59
CA LEU A 182 -9.04 -2.78 8.18
C LEU A 182 -8.25 -3.31 9.39
N TRP A 183 -8.96 -3.55 10.48
CA TRP A 183 -8.42 -4.01 11.75
C TRP A 183 -9.19 -5.24 12.20
N PHE A 184 -8.52 -6.11 12.95
CA PHE A 184 -9.12 -7.30 13.53
C PHE A 184 -9.07 -7.24 15.05
N LYS A 185 -9.94 -8.01 15.68
CA LYS A 185 -9.91 -8.24 17.11
C LYS A 185 -10.45 -9.62 17.46
N ASP A 186 -9.79 -10.27 18.41
CA ASP A 186 -10.18 -11.55 19.00
C ASP A 186 -9.66 -11.65 20.45
N ASP A 187 -10.14 -12.65 21.18
CA ASP A 187 -9.81 -12.80 22.60
C ASP A 187 -8.39 -13.36 22.85
N GLU A 188 -7.76 -14.01 21.86
CA GLU A 188 -6.44 -14.63 22.01
C GLU A 188 -5.31 -13.68 21.60
N PHE A 189 -5.47 -12.94 20.50
CA PHE A 189 -4.45 -12.03 19.96
C PHE A 189 -4.78 -10.55 20.22
N GLY A 190 -5.88 -10.26 20.92
CA GLY A 190 -6.30 -8.89 21.22
C GLY A 190 -6.67 -8.16 19.93
N ILE A 191 -5.89 -7.15 19.56
CA ILE A 191 -5.97 -6.53 18.22
C ILE A 191 -4.77 -7.05 17.41
N PRO A 192 -4.97 -7.87 16.37
CA PRO A 192 -3.90 -8.31 15.49
C PRO A 192 -4.01 -7.79 14.04
N GLN A 193 -2.91 -7.99 13.32
CA GLN A 193 -2.84 -7.92 11.85
C GLN A 193 -2.68 -9.32 11.22
N PHE A 194 -2.70 -10.38 12.01
CA PHE A 194 -2.56 -11.75 11.54
C PHE A 194 -3.57 -12.10 10.44
N ALA A 195 -3.09 -12.79 9.39
CA ALA A 195 -3.84 -13.21 8.21
C ALA A 195 -4.55 -12.07 7.43
N TYR A 196 -4.04 -10.84 7.53
CA TYR A 196 -4.51 -9.71 6.73
C TYR A 196 -4.43 -10.00 5.23
N GLY A 197 -5.52 -9.74 4.50
CA GLY A 197 -5.59 -10.06 3.06
C GLY A 197 -6.03 -11.50 2.78
N GLY A 198 -6.01 -12.39 3.77
CA GLY A 198 -6.34 -13.80 3.65
C GLY A 198 -5.11 -14.70 3.58
N LEU A 199 -5.14 -15.81 4.31
CA LEU A 199 -4.04 -16.75 4.46
C LEU A 199 -4.53 -18.19 4.22
N PHE A 200 -3.93 -18.88 3.24
CA PHE A 200 -4.18 -20.30 3.00
C PHE A 200 -3.30 -21.20 3.88
N GLY A 201 -3.81 -22.37 4.28
CA GLY A 201 -3.09 -23.36 5.07
C GLY A 201 -3.03 -23.06 6.57
N TYR A 202 -3.97 -22.25 7.08
CA TYR A 202 -4.18 -22.01 8.50
C TYR A 202 -5.70 -22.04 8.82
N PRO A 203 -6.14 -22.59 9.98
CA PRO A 203 -5.33 -23.21 11.04
C PRO A 203 -4.77 -24.59 10.68
N ALA A 204 -5.30 -25.24 9.65
CA ALA A 204 -4.76 -26.48 9.08
C ALA A 204 -4.51 -26.37 7.58
N ALA A 205 -3.79 -27.35 7.02
CA ALA A 205 -3.57 -27.46 5.59
C ALA A 205 -4.91 -27.48 4.83
N GLY A 206 -5.01 -26.70 3.75
CA GLY A 206 -6.23 -26.60 2.94
C GLY A 206 -7.26 -25.58 3.42
N GLN A 207 -7.06 -24.96 4.58
CA GLN A 207 -8.02 -24.02 5.17
C GLN A 207 -7.68 -22.56 4.88
N TRP A 208 -8.71 -21.70 4.83
CA TRP A 208 -8.55 -20.26 4.61
C TRP A 208 -8.90 -19.46 5.87
N SER A 209 -7.94 -18.66 6.33
CA SER A 209 -8.11 -17.76 7.48
C SER A 209 -7.90 -16.30 7.11
N GLY A 210 -8.29 -15.41 8.03
CA GLY A 210 -8.16 -13.98 7.92
C GLY A 210 -9.36 -13.29 7.27
N ALA A 211 -9.15 -12.03 6.94
CA ALA A 211 -10.14 -11.19 6.29
C ALA A 211 -9.47 -10.14 5.40
N PHE A 212 -10.25 -9.57 4.50
CA PHE A 212 -9.83 -8.51 3.60
C PHE A 212 -10.99 -7.57 3.29
N TRP A 213 -10.67 -6.39 2.78
CA TRP A 213 -11.65 -5.48 2.20
C TRP A 213 -11.51 -5.42 0.67
N ALA A 214 -12.63 -5.19 -0.01
CA ALA A 214 -12.71 -5.12 -1.47
C ALA A 214 -13.91 -4.29 -1.92
N ASN A 215 -14.08 -4.15 -3.23
CA ASN A 215 -15.22 -3.47 -3.85
C ASN A 215 -15.44 -2.05 -3.29
N LEU A 216 -14.36 -1.27 -3.14
CA LEU A 216 -14.48 0.11 -2.67
C LEU A 216 -15.21 0.99 -3.69
N GLU A 217 -16.33 1.54 -3.24
CA GLU A 217 -17.18 2.48 -3.97
C GLU A 217 -17.16 3.84 -3.27
N LYS A 218 -17.85 4.83 -3.85
CA LYS A 218 -17.90 6.22 -3.32
C LYS A 218 -18.50 6.34 -1.92
N ASN A 219 -19.31 5.37 -1.51
CA ASN A 219 -20.11 5.40 -0.28
C ASN A 219 -20.09 4.12 0.52
N ARG A 220 -19.47 3.06 -0.01
CA ARG A 220 -19.45 1.76 0.66
C ARG A 220 -18.30 0.89 0.18
N LEU A 221 -18.02 -0.17 0.92
CA LEU A 221 -17.06 -1.22 0.56
C LEU A 221 -17.52 -2.56 1.11
N ARG A 222 -16.87 -3.65 0.69
CA ARG A 222 -17.09 -4.98 1.28
C ARG A 222 -15.97 -5.37 2.23
N VAL A 223 -16.33 -6.00 3.33
CA VAL A 223 -15.41 -6.75 4.19
C VAL A 223 -15.75 -8.23 4.09
N CYS A 224 -14.75 -9.06 3.83
CA CYS A 224 -14.88 -10.50 3.68
C CYS A 224 -14.06 -11.22 4.74
N ARG A 225 -14.68 -12.10 5.52
CA ARG A 225 -14.01 -13.04 6.43
C ARG A 225 -13.94 -14.42 5.77
N MET A 226 -12.75 -15.02 5.78
CA MET A 226 -12.52 -16.33 5.17
C MET A 226 -13.30 -17.45 5.90
N GLN A 227 -13.51 -18.57 5.20
CA GLN A 227 -14.45 -19.61 5.64
C GLN A 227 -14.01 -20.38 6.89
N ASP A 228 -12.71 -20.60 7.07
CA ASP A 228 -12.13 -21.39 8.16
C ASP A 228 -11.48 -20.48 9.23
N ASP A 229 -11.74 -19.17 9.15
CA ASP A 229 -11.09 -18.21 10.02
C ASP A 229 -11.55 -18.35 11.48
N ILE A 230 -10.58 -18.44 12.37
CA ILE A 230 -10.77 -18.54 13.82
C ILE A 230 -10.14 -17.35 14.59
N ARG A 231 -9.73 -16.28 13.89
CA ARG A 231 -8.95 -15.17 14.48
C ARG A 231 -9.51 -13.77 14.22
N VAL A 232 -10.56 -13.64 13.41
CA VAL A 232 -11.22 -12.36 13.11
C VAL A 232 -12.64 -12.38 13.69
N ASP A 233 -12.75 -12.44 15.01
CA ASP A 233 -14.07 -12.44 15.68
C ASP A 233 -14.79 -11.10 15.50
N GLN A 234 -14.01 -10.03 15.53
CA GLN A 234 -14.45 -8.69 15.18
C GLN A 234 -13.51 -8.05 14.17
N TYR A 235 -14.07 -7.13 13.40
CA TYR A 235 -13.32 -6.27 12.50
C TYR A 235 -13.69 -4.81 12.72
N ARG A 236 -12.83 -3.91 12.26
CA ARG A 236 -13.13 -2.48 12.20
C ARG A 236 -12.57 -1.88 10.93
N VAL A 237 -13.40 -1.10 10.26
CA VAL A 237 -13.04 -0.37 9.04
C VAL A 237 -12.99 1.11 9.35
N VAL A 238 -11.88 1.72 8.98
CA VAL A 238 -11.73 3.18 8.97
C VAL A 238 -11.56 3.61 7.52
N VAL A 239 -12.42 4.52 7.07
CA VAL A 239 -12.33 5.12 5.72
C VAL A 239 -12.02 6.60 5.88
N LEU A 240 -11.00 7.06 5.18
CA LEU A 240 -10.63 8.47 5.11
C LEU A 240 -10.88 8.98 3.70
N LYS A 241 -11.52 10.15 3.59
CA LYS A 241 -11.75 10.86 2.33
C LYS A 241 -10.73 11.99 2.19
N ASN A 242 -10.12 12.10 1.02
CA ASN A 242 -9.12 13.12 0.69
C ASN A 242 -7.94 13.13 1.67
N ALA A 243 -7.43 11.94 2.04
CA ALA A 243 -6.24 11.85 2.86
C ALA A 243 -5.07 12.55 2.14
N ALA A 244 -4.44 13.53 2.80
CA ALA A 244 -3.32 14.26 2.23
C ALA A 244 -2.12 13.32 2.03
N THR A 245 -1.51 13.38 0.84
CA THR A 245 -0.36 12.57 0.45
C THR A 245 0.67 13.46 -0.24
N ASP A 246 1.95 13.27 0.08
CA ASP A 246 3.06 13.96 -0.57
C ASP A 246 3.41 13.34 -1.92
N TYR A 247 3.06 12.07 -2.10
CA TYR A 247 3.18 11.35 -3.37
C TYR A 247 1.99 10.43 -3.60
N ASP A 248 1.54 10.39 -4.85
CA ASP A 248 0.52 9.48 -5.34
C ASP A 248 0.92 9.01 -6.74
N SER A 249 1.12 7.72 -6.92
CA SER A 249 1.48 7.17 -8.23
C SER A 249 0.33 7.22 -9.25
N GLY A 250 -0.91 7.45 -8.81
CA GLY A 250 -2.10 7.04 -9.56
C GLY A 250 -2.14 5.51 -9.74
N TRP A 251 -3.13 5.02 -10.50
CA TRP A 251 -3.21 3.62 -10.87
C TRP A 251 -2.18 3.27 -11.95
N GLN A 252 -1.26 2.37 -11.61
CA GLN A 252 -0.20 1.89 -12.48
C GLN A 252 -0.42 0.42 -12.82
N PRO A 253 -0.38 0.01 -14.10
CA PRO A 253 -0.51 -1.40 -14.46
C PRO A 253 0.70 -2.19 -13.96
N VAL A 254 0.46 -3.41 -13.48
CA VAL A 254 1.51 -4.35 -13.11
C VAL A 254 1.22 -5.74 -13.67
N ALA A 255 2.15 -6.25 -14.48
CA ALA A 255 2.03 -7.58 -15.06
C ALA A 255 2.22 -8.66 -14.00
N GLN A 256 1.52 -9.78 -14.14
CA GLN A 256 1.73 -10.98 -13.33
C GLN A 256 3.21 -11.40 -13.34
N GLY A 257 3.76 -11.69 -12.17
CA GLY A 257 5.15 -12.13 -12.00
C GLY A 257 6.20 -11.04 -12.16
N HIS A 258 5.80 -9.77 -12.24
CA HIS A 258 6.72 -8.64 -12.44
C HIS A 258 6.67 -7.65 -11.28
N SER A 259 7.76 -6.87 -11.17
CA SER A 259 7.79 -5.66 -10.35
C SER A 259 7.64 -4.43 -11.22
N ILE A 260 6.99 -3.41 -10.69
CA ILE A 260 7.14 -2.03 -11.16
C ILE A 260 7.88 -1.22 -10.10
N GLU A 261 8.73 -0.28 -10.53
CA GLU A 261 9.35 0.70 -9.66
C GLU A 261 8.65 2.05 -9.82
N LEU A 262 8.32 2.67 -8.69
CA LEU A 262 7.63 3.95 -8.61
C LEU A 262 8.58 4.98 -8.00
N GLN A 263 8.93 5.99 -8.78
CA GLN A 263 9.78 7.10 -8.32
C GLN A 263 8.91 8.15 -7.62
N HIS A 264 9.16 8.38 -6.34
CA HIS A 264 8.47 9.38 -5.53
C HIS A 264 9.33 10.60 -5.18
N SER A 265 10.67 10.48 -5.26
CA SER A 265 11.62 11.60 -5.14
C SER A 265 11.45 12.48 -3.88
N LEU A 266 10.93 11.89 -2.80
CA LEU A 266 10.61 12.64 -1.58
C LEU A 266 11.86 13.01 -0.77
N GLY A 267 13.00 12.36 -1.02
CA GLY A 267 14.23 12.66 -0.30
C GLY A 267 14.17 12.33 1.19
N ARG A 268 13.20 11.52 1.65
CA ARG A 268 12.99 11.19 3.07
C ARG A 268 13.47 9.79 3.38
N SER A 269 14.04 9.58 4.56
CA SER A 269 14.38 8.23 5.02
C SER A 269 13.11 7.35 4.99
N PRO A 270 13.19 6.06 4.63
CA PRO A 270 12.07 5.11 4.74
C PRO A 270 11.40 5.09 6.12
N ASP A 271 12.11 5.47 7.19
CA ASP A 271 11.59 5.60 8.56
C ASP A 271 10.60 6.78 8.74
N GLN A 272 10.58 7.69 7.78
CA GLN A 272 9.75 8.88 7.75
C GLN A 272 8.64 8.78 6.70
N LEU A 273 8.36 7.60 6.16
CA LEU A 273 7.37 7.40 5.11
C LEU A 273 6.25 6.48 5.59
N LEU A 274 5.02 6.99 5.59
CA LEU A 274 3.82 6.18 5.69
C LEU A 274 3.39 5.79 4.27
N VAL A 275 3.62 4.52 3.91
CA VAL A 275 3.28 4.00 2.58
C VAL A 275 2.01 3.17 2.63
N ARG A 276 1.07 3.49 1.73
CA ARG A 276 -0.14 2.70 1.48
C ARG A 276 -0.11 2.22 0.05
N ALA A 277 -0.26 0.91 -0.12
CA ALA A 277 -0.42 0.28 -1.42
C ALA A 277 -1.79 -0.37 -1.50
N GLU A 278 -2.44 -0.20 -2.63
CA GLU A 278 -3.75 -0.78 -2.92
C GLU A 278 -3.70 -1.45 -4.29
N CYS A 279 -4.51 -2.50 -4.42
CA CYS A 279 -4.72 -3.20 -5.67
C CYS A 279 -6.04 -2.76 -6.29
N LYS A 280 -6.11 -2.77 -7.61
CA LYS A 280 -7.35 -2.63 -8.36
C LYS A 280 -7.43 -3.76 -9.39
N ASP A 281 -8.55 -4.47 -9.31
CA ASP A 281 -8.98 -5.49 -10.26
C ASP A 281 -9.86 -4.82 -11.31
N ASP A 282 -9.34 -4.65 -12.53
CA ASP A 282 -10.01 -3.97 -13.65
C ASP A 282 -9.47 -4.56 -14.98
N PRO A 283 -10.27 -5.36 -15.71
CA PRO A 283 -11.74 -5.39 -15.72
C PRO A 283 -12.42 -6.42 -14.79
N GLY A 284 -11.75 -6.94 -13.75
CA GLY A 284 -12.34 -7.96 -12.90
C GLY A 284 -13.43 -7.47 -11.94
N THR A 285 -13.71 -8.26 -10.90
CA THR A 285 -14.97 -8.19 -10.13
C THR A 285 -14.82 -7.61 -8.72
N ILE A 286 -13.59 -7.51 -8.20
CA ILE A 286 -13.39 -7.07 -6.81
C ILE A 286 -12.93 -5.61 -6.69
N ALA A 287 -12.79 -4.90 -7.81
CA ALA A 287 -12.42 -3.48 -7.90
C ALA A 287 -11.20 -3.13 -7.04
N ILE A 288 -11.21 -1.96 -6.38
CA ILE A 288 -10.14 -1.56 -5.44
C ILE A 288 -10.25 -2.41 -4.17
N ASN A 289 -9.14 -3.04 -3.78
CA ASN A 289 -9.11 -4.07 -2.74
C ASN A 289 -7.72 -4.24 -2.09
N GLN A 290 -7.67 -5.05 -1.03
CA GLN A 290 -6.44 -5.58 -0.44
C GLN A 290 -6.49 -7.09 -0.21
N ARG A 291 -7.13 -7.82 -1.13
CA ARG A 291 -7.09 -9.28 -1.11
C ARG A 291 -5.64 -9.74 -1.36
N PHE A 292 -5.19 -10.70 -0.55
CA PHE A 292 -3.83 -11.24 -0.56
C PHE A 292 -2.73 -10.18 -0.47
N ALA A 293 -2.97 -9.08 0.24
CA ALA A 293 -1.94 -8.08 0.53
C ALA A 293 -0.77 -8.74 1.28
N GLY A 294 0.45 -8.63 0.76
CA GLY A 294 1.62 -9.35 1.26
C GLY A 294 1.88 -10.68 0.54
N GLY A 295 0.91 -11.18 -0.22
CA GLY A 295 0.96 -12.41 -0.99
C GLY A 295 0.28 -13.60 -0.32
N ASN A 296 0.03 -14.64 -1.10
CA ASN A 296 -0.43 -15.94 -0.63
C ASN A 296 0.01 -17.05 -1.60
N CYS A 297 0.14 -18.29 -1.12
CA CYS A 297 0.25 -19.47 -1.97
C CYS A 297 -0.84 -20.49 -1.61
N SER A 298 -1.77 -20.76 -2.53
CA SER A 298 -2.73 -21.85 -2.40
C SER A 298 -2.45 -22.94 -3.43
N VAL A 299 -2.05 -24.14 -2.98
CA VAL A 299 -1.88 -25.32 -3.85
C VAL A 299 -1.01 -25.00 -5.09
N SER A 300 0.13 -24.34 -4.89
CA SER A 300 1.06 -23.86 -5.93
C SER A 300 0.62 -22.66 -6.77
N PHE A 301 -0.50 -22.02 -6.44
CA PHE A 301 -0.91 -20.73 -7.02
C PHE A 301 -0.43 -19.59 -6.16
N TRP A 302 0.50 -18.79 -6.69
CA TRP A 302 1.01 -17.61 -6.04
C TRP A 302 0.19 -16.37 -6.41
N GLU A 303 -0.43 -15.75 -5.42
CA GLU A 303 -1.41 -14.67 -5.59
C GLU A 303 -1.05 -13.46 -4.73
N GLY A 304 -1.67 -12.32 -5.03
CA GLY A 304 -1.48 -11.06 -4.33
C GLY A 304 -0.32 -10.21 -4.84
N ALA A 305 -0.13 -9.09 -4.14
CA ALA A 305 0.93 -8.14 -4.40
C ALA A 305 1.52 -7.59 -3.09
N TYR A 306 2.76 -7.12 -3.15
CA TYR A 306 3.42 -6.50 -2.01
C TYR A 306 4.39 -5.40 -2.43
N VAL A 307 4.59 -4.44 -1.53
CA VAL A 307 5.64 -3.41 -1.63
C VAL A 307 6.98 -3.98 -1.19
N HIS A 308 8.04 -3.62 -1.90
CA HIS A 308 9.43 -3.99 -1.58
C HIS A 308 10.42 -2.93 -2.07
N ASN A 309 11.66 -3.07 -1.63
CA ASN A 309 12.74 -2.15 -1.96
C ASN A 309 12.37 -0.67 -1.74
N LEU A 310 11.74 -0.35 -0.61
CA LEU A 310 11.47 1.05 -0.25
C LEU A 310 12.79 1.77 0.03
N THR A 311 13.05 2.84 -0.71
CA THR A 311 14.23 3.69 -0.58
C THR A 311 13.83 5.11 -0.21
N GLN A 312 14.81 6.02 -0.20
CA GLN A 312 14.57 7.44 0.00
C GLN A 312 13.76 8.11 -1.12
N ASN A 313 13.76 7.52 -2.32
CA ASN A 313 13.21 8.14 -3.52
C ASN A 313 12.34 7.22 -4.38
N SER A 314 12.35 5.92 -4.12
CA SER A 314 11.56 4.96 -4.87
C SER A 314 10.98 3.85 -4.01
N VAL A 315 9.96 3.19 -4.53
CA VAL A 315 9.38 1.98 -3.97
C VAL A 315 8.97 1.06 -5.11
N SER A 316 9.15 -0.24 -4.93
CA SER A 316 8.72 -1.23 -5.90
C SER A 316 7.47 -1.96 -5.42
N VAL A 317 6.62 -2.37 -6.36
CA VAL A 317 5.48 -3.25 -6.11
C VAL A 317 5.61 -4.47 -6.97
N PHE A 318 5.57 -5.66 -6.36
CA PHE A 318 5.58 -6.94 -7.05
C PHE A 318 4.19 -7.56 -7.04
N ARG A 319 3.75 -8.11 -8.17
CA ARG A 319 2.53 -8.93 -8.30
C ARG A 319 2.93 -10.37 -8.61
N TYR A 320 2.37 -11.33 -7.88
CA TYR A 320 2.65 -12.75 -8.15
C TYR A 320 2.07 -13.24 -9.49
N ALA A 321 2.62 -14.35 -9.99
CA ALA A 321 2.36 -14.86 -11.33
C ALA A 321 0.93 -15.39 -11.55
N ASN A 322 0.22 -15.77 -10.48
CA ASN A 322 -1.15 -16.28 -10.56
C ASN A 322 -2.17 -15.34 -9.92
N ASP A 323 -1.79 -14.10 -9.63
CA ASP A 323 -2.72 -13.13 -9.08
C ASP A 323 -3.67 -12.63 -10.17
N PHE A 324 -4.97 -12.79 -9.99
CA PHE A 324 -6.02 -12.26 -10.90
C PHE A 324 -6.82 -11.12 -10.26
N THR A 325 -6.26 -10.46 -9.23
CA THR A 325 -7.01 -9.52 -8.39
C THR A 325 -6.34 -8.15 -8.21
N CYS A 326 -5.17 -7.97 -8.82
CA CYS A 326 -4.35 -6.78 -8.71
C CYS A 326 -3.74 -6.41 -10.07
N ASP A 327 -4.57 -6.09 -11.07
CA ASP A 327 -4.11 -5.66 -12.39
C ASP A 327 -3.41 -4.31 -12.38
N GLN A 328 -3.85 -3.45 -11.48
CA GLN A 328 -3.25 -2.14 -11.23
C GLN A 328 -2.91 -2.00 -9.75
N VAL A 329 -1.87 -1.25 -9.47
CA VAL A 329 -1.46 -0.87 -8.13
C VAL A 329 -1.43 0.64 -8.01
N ARG A 330 -1.71 1.15 -6.82
CA ARG A 330 -1.51 2.56 -6.49
C ARG A 330 -0.77 2.65 -5.18
N VAL A 331 0.29 3.45 -5.17
CA VAL A 331 1.07 3.75 -3.98
C VAL A 331 0.89 5.20 -3.62
N ARG A 332 0.46 5.42 -2.38
CA ARG A 332 0.31 6.73 -1.75
C ARG A 332 1.26 6.83 -0.58
N ILE A 333 2.02 7.92 -0.52
CA ILE A 333 3.03 8.14 0.51
C ILE A 333 2.76 9.47 1.19
N THR A 334 2.77 9.46 2.51
CA THR A 334 2.81 10.66 3.35
C THR A 334 4.15 10.67 4.08
N ALA A 335 4.91 11.75 3.92
CA ALA A 335 6.13 12.00 4.65
C ALA A 335 5.78 12.45 6.08
N THR A 336 6.15 11.64 7.06
CA THR A 336 5.94 11.92 8.48
C THR A 336 7.19 12.56 9.07
N GLY A 337 7.05 13.72 9.71
CA GLY A 337 8.15 14.33 10.46
C GLY A 337 7.79 15.70 11.03
N ALA A 338 8.18 15.94 12.27
CA ALA A 338 8.19 17.27 12.87
C ALA A 338 9.14 18.16 12.05
N ALA A 339 8.60 19.22 11.45
CA ALA A 339 9.43 20.24 10.84
C ALA A 339 10.28 20.89 11.95
N VAL A 340 11.56 20.54 12.06
CA VAL A 340 12.51 21.38 12.79
C VAL A 340 12.74 22.61 11.91
N TYR A 341 11.97 23.67 12.16
CA TYR A 341 12.29 24.99 11.67
C TYR A 341 13.49 25.50 12.49
N LEU A 342 14.70 25.26 12.00
CA LEU A 342 15.85 26.05 12.44
C LEU A 342 15.71 27.42 11.77
N PRO A 343 15.55 28.54 12.50
CA PRO A 343 15.71 29.84 11.88
C PRO A 343 17.13 29.93 11.34
N VAL A 344 17.26 30.09 10.02
CA VAL A 344 18.52 30.58 9.43
C VAL A 344 18.71 32.00 9.97
N VAL A 345 19.57 32.14 10.98
CA VAL A 345 20.15 33.43 11.35
C VAL A 345 21.29 33.67 10.37
N LEU A 346 21.00 34.40 9.29
CA LEU A 346 22.06 35.03 8.50
C LEU A 346 22.67 36.13 9.38
N ARG A 347 24.00 36.12 9.53
CA ARG A 347 24.74 37.28 10.05
C ARG A 347 25.06 38.24 8.92
#